data_AF-A0A957VNR0-F1
#
_entry.id   AF-A0A957VNR0-F1
#
_cell.length_a   1.000
_cell.length_b   1.000
_cell.length_c   1.000
_cell.angle_alpha   90.00
_cell.angle_beta   90.00
_cell.angle_gamma   90.00
#
_symmetry.space_group_name_H-M   'P 1'
#
loop_
_entity.id
_entity.type
_entity.pdbx_description
1 polymer ?
#
loop_
_entity_poly.entity_id
_entity_poly.type
_entity_poly.pdbx_seq_one_letter_code
_entity_poly.pdbx_strand_id
1 'polypeptide(L)'
;MTESAPSRTLTHPLPVRIAATLLALQSVALMAVSGALWLSIVPLVEEGDLLTAAPVLDALLFVALFVPLGLLGLVGALGLVMRRRSAWSLAMVIQAAIQGVALYFYFGLPAAAVVRTGLIYGIMASGILVVLYLNSAEVRLAFRRTRHPFPGNPDREASDEFTA
;
A
#
# COMPACT_ATOMS: atom_id res chain seq x y z
N MET A 1 -18.58 -18.53 -44.87
CA MET A 1 -17.71 -17.43 -44.43
C MET A 1 -17.66 -17.47 -42.91
N THR A 2 -16.58 -18.03 -42.37
CA THR A 2 -16.36 -18.22 -40.93
C THR A 2 -15.60 -17.01 -40.39
N GLU A 3 -16.27 -16.18 -39.61
CA GLU A 3 -15.66 -15.08 -38.88
C GLU A 3 -14.98 -15.65 -37.63
N SER A 4 -13.69 -15.97 -37.76
CA SER A 4 -12.83 -16.31 -36.63
C SER A 4 -12.55 -15.03 -35.84
N ALA A 5 -13.23 -14.82 -34.71
CA ALA A 5 -12.91 -13.76 -33.78
C ALA A 5 -11.54 -14.05 -33.12
N PRO A 6 -10.53 -13.16 -33.24
CA PRO A 6 -9.31 -13.27 -32.46
C PRO A 6 -9.27 -12.17 -31.40
N SER A 7 -9.33 -12.50 -30.11
CA SER A 7 -8.84 -11.63 -29.00
C SER A 7 -9.27 -12.16 -27.63
N ARG A 8 -8.46 -12.25 -26.58
CA ARG A 8 -7.04 -11.97 -26.34
C ARG A 8 -6.61 -12.89 -25.20
N THR A 9 -5.61 -13.73 -25.45
CA THR A 9 -4.80 -14.38 -24.43
C THR A 9 -3.88 -13.33 -23.79
N LEU A 10 -4.10 -13.01 -22.52
CA LEU A 10 -3.08 -12.64 -21.52
C LEU A 10 -3.75 -12.53 -20.13
N THR A 11 -4.10 -13.67 -19.57
CA THR A 11 -4.62 -13.83 -18.20
C THR A 11 -3.51 -13.67 -17.15
N HIS A 12 -2.89 -12.49 -17.09
CA HIS A 12 -2.19 -12.02 -15.91
C HIS A 12 -2.88 -10.72 -15.44
N PRO A 13 -3.31 -10.62 -14.18
CA PRO A 13 -3.93 -9.40 -13.66
C PRO A 13 -2.85 -8.32 -13.54
N LEU A 14 -2.63 -7.62 -14.65
CA LEU A 14 -1.67 -6.52 -14.78
C LEU A 14 -1.83 -5.50 -13.64
N PRO A 15 -3.05 -5.12 -13.22
CA PRO A 15 -3.20 -4.16 -12.13
C PRO A 15 -2.68 -4.65 -10.77
N VAL A 16 -2.76 -5.95 -10.46
CA VAL A 16 -2.21 -6.49 -9.21
C VAL A 16 -0.68 -6.40 -9.22
N ARG A 17 -0.06 -6.69 -10.37
CA ARG A 17 1.39 -6.54 -10.53
C ARG A 17 1.81 -5.08 -10.41
N ILE A 18 1.08 -4.17 -11.07
CA ILE A 18 1.37 -2.73 -11.00
C ILE A 18 1.24 -2.22 -9.57
N ALA A 19 0.15 -2.57 -8.86
CA ALA A 19 -0.04 -2.19 -7.47
C ALA A 19 1.10 -2.72 -6.57
N ALA A 20 1.50 -3.98 -6.75
CA ALA A 20 2.61 -4.57 -6.01
C ALA A 20 3.95 -3.89 -6.32
N THR A 21 4.22 -3.57 -7.59
CA THR A 21 5.46 -2.88 -7.99
C THR A 21 5.50 -1.45 -7.46
N LEU A 22 4.37 -0.72 -7.49
CA LEU A 22 4.29 0.63 -6.95
C LEU A 22 4.48 0.62 -5.44
N LEU A 23 3.82 -0.30 -4.73
CA LEU A 23 3.97 -0.44 -3.28
C LEU A 23 5.42 -0.81 -2.91
N ALA A 24 6.05 -1.73 -3.64
CA ALA A 24 7.45 -2.11 -3.43
C ALA A 24 8.38 -0.92 -3.68
N LEU A 25 8.21 -0.22 -4.80
CA LEU A 25 9.02 0.95 -5.15
C LEU A 25 8.91 2.05 -4.09
N GLN A 26 7.69 2.38 -3.66
CA GLN A 26 7.46 3.35 -2.60
C GLN A 26 8.10 2.93 -1.28
N SER A 27 8.00 1.64 -0.93
CA SER A 27 8.60 1.10 0.30
C SER A 27 10.12 1.17 0.27
N VAL A 28 10.75 0.82 -0.85
CA VAL A 28 12.21 0.94 -1.04
C VAL A 28 12.62 2.40 -1.00
N ALA A 29 11.89 3.31 -1.66
CA ALA A 29 12.18 4.73 -1.63
C ALA A 29 12.11 5.30 -0.21
N LEU A 30 11.08 4.94 0.57
CA LEU A 30 10.95 5.35 1.97
C LEU A 30 12.11 4.84 2.82
N MET A 31 12.51 3.57 2.64
CA MET A 31 13.66 3.00 3.34
C MET A 31 14.97 3.66 2.94
N ALA A 32 15.17 3.97 1.67
CA ALA A 32 16.37 4.64 1.18
C ALA A 32 16.49 6.07 1.75
N VAL A 33 15.40 6.85 1.72
CA VAL A 33 15.35 8.19 2.32
C VAL A 33 15.58 8.10 3.83
N SER A 34 14.93 7.17 4.52
CA SER A 34 15.11 6.98 5.96
C SER A 34 16.54 6.56 6.31
N GLY A 35 17.17 5.69 5.51
CA GLY A 35 18.56 5.29 5.68
C GLY A 35 19.53 6.44 5.45
N ALA A 36 19.31 7.26 4.42
CA ALA A 36 20.11 8.46 4.18
C ALA A 36 19.98 9.46 5.33
N LEU A 37 18.77 9.69 5.84
CA LEU A 37 18.54 10.52 7.02
C LEU A 37 19.23 9.94 8.25
N TRP A 38 19.11 8.64 8.49
CA TRP A 38 19.79 7.95 9.60
C TRP A 38 21.30 8.17 9.56
N LEU A 39 21.93 7.96 8.41
CA LEU A 39 23.38 8.20 8.24
C LEU A 39 23.76 9.67 8.46
N SER A 40 22.87 10.60 8.15
CA SER A 40 23.12 12.02 8.39
C SER A 40 23.03 12.42 9.87
N ILE A 41 22.23 11.72 10.68
CA ILE A 41 22.02 12.05 12.10
C ILE A 41 22.96 11.29 13.05
N VAL A 42 23.42 10.08 12.70
CA VAL A 42 24.28 9.25 13.56
C VAL A 42 25.50 10.01 14.11
N PRO A 43 26.24 10.81 13.32
CA PRO A 43 27.37 11.56 13.86
C PRO A 43 26.94 12.60 14.92
N LEU A 44 25.82 13.30 14.68
CA LEU A 44 25.30 14.31 15.61
C LEU A 44 24.75 13.67 16.89
N VAL A 45 24.24 12.44 16.78
CA VAL A 45 23.80 11.62 17.90
C VAL A 45 24.99 11.27 18.80
N GLU A 46 26.11 10.84 18.21
CA GLU A 46 27.33 10.47 18.93
C GLU A 46 28.00 11.66 19.63
N GLU A 47 27.88 12.85 19.07
CA GLU A 47 28.41 14.09 19.65
C GLU A 47 27.57 14.62 20.83
N GLY A 48 26.40 14.02 21.11
CA GLY A 48 25.57 14.35 22.27
C GLY A 48 24.67 15.59 22.10
N ASP A 49 24.56 16.16 20.90
CA ASP A 49 23.77 17.38 20.60
C ASP A 49 22.28 17.07 20.32
N LEU A 50 21.82 15.90 20.78
CA LEU A 50 20.53 15.27 20.44
C LEU A 50 19.30 16.01 20.96
N LEU A 51 19.42 16.60 22.14
CA LEU A 51 18.26 17.12 22.89
C LEU A 51 18.02 18.61 22.62
N THR A 52 18.96 19.28 21.94
CA THR A 52 18.97 20.72 21.68
C THR A 52 18.63 21.06 20.23
N ALA A 53 18.87 20.14 19.29
CA ALA A 53 18.61 20.36 17.88
C ALA A 53 17.24 19.78 17.44
N ALA A 54 16.19 20.62 17.41
CA ALA A 54 14.88 20.26 16.86
C ALA A 54 14.91 19.51 15.50
N PRO A 55 15.82 19.84 14.54
CA PRO A 55 15.91 19.10 13.27
C PRO A 55 16.29 17.62 13.42
N VAL A 56 17.08 17.28 14.44
CA VAL A 56 17.53 15.90 14.69
C VAL A 56 16.36 15.07 15.19
N LEU A 57 15.53 15.62 16.09
CA LEU A 57 14.35 14.95 16.61
C LEU A 57 13.32 14.67 15.50
N ASP A 58 13.08 15.64 14.61
CA ASP A 58 12.17 15.47 13.47
C ASP A 58 12.64 14.36 12.52
N ALA A 59 13.95 14.30 12.25
CA ALA A 59 14.55 13.25 11.43
C ALA A 59 14.46 11.87 12.10
N LEU A 60 14.73 11.78 13.41
CA LEU A 60 14.56 10.55 14.19
C LEU A 60 13.11 10.06 14.13
N LEU A 61 12.14 10.95 14.34
CA LEU A 61 10.73 10.64 14.28
C LEU A 61 10.33 10.14 12.87
N PHE A 62 10.86 10.78 11.82
CA PHE A 62 10.62 10.36 10.44
C PHE A 62 11.12 8.93 10.22
N VAL A 63 12.36 8.64 10.59
CA VAL A 63 12.97 7.31 10.45
C VAL A 63 12.18 6.28 11.25
N ALA A 64 11.86 6.58 12.52
CA ALA A 64 11.15 5.68 13.41
C ALA A 64 9.75 5.30 12.91
N LEU A 65 9.07 6.20 12.19
CA LEU A 65 7.73 5.95 11.65
C LEU A 65 7.77 5.31 10.26
N PHE A 66 8.62 5.79 9.34
CA PHE A 66 8.60 5.34 7.95
C PHE A 66 9.38 4.04 7.70
N VAL A 67 10.41 3.71 8.49
CA VAL A 67 11.13 2.44 8.36
C VAL A 67 10.21 1.23 8.59
N PRO A 68 9.48 1.11 9.72
CA PRO A 68 8.60 -0.03 9.94
C PRO A 68 7.45 -0.08 8.91
N LEU A 69 6.92 1.08 8.50
CA LEU A 69 5.91 1.16 7.44
C LEU A 69 6.45 0.70 6.08
N GLY A 70 7.69 1.06 5.74
CA GLY A 70 8.36 0.59 4.53
C GLY A 70 8.57 -0.93 4.55
N LEU A 71 9.04 -1.48 5.67
CA LEU A 71 9.18 -2.94 5.83
C LEU A 71 7.84 -3.67 5.69
N LEU A 72 6.79 -3.17 6.36
CA LEU A 72 5.44 -3.71 6.20
C LEU A 72 4.93 -3.56 4.77
N GLY A 73 5.26 -2.46 4.09
CA GLY A 73 4.95 -2.24 2.67
C GLY A 73 5.56 -3.29 1.76
N LEU A 74 6.82 -3.69 1.99
CA LEU A 74 7.47 -4.79 1.27
C LEU A 74 6.76 -6.13 1.51
N VAL A 75 6.37 -6.41 2.77
CA VAL A 75 5.59 -7.61 3.12
C VAL A 75 4.22 -7.58 2.41
N GLY A 76 3.56 -6.43 2.38
CA GLY A 76 2.31 -6.22 1.66
C GLY A 76 2.46 -6.45 0.15
N ALA A 77 3.51 -5.91 -0.46
CA ALA A 77 3.82 -6.08 -1.88
C ALA A 77 4.05 -7.56 -2.23
N LEU A 78 4.83 -8.27 -1.42
CA LEU A 78 5.05 -9.71 -1.56
C LEU A 78 3.73 -10.48 -1.42
N GLY A 79 2.89 -10.12 -0.44
CA GLY A 79 1.57 -10.69 -0.25
C GLY A 79 0.64 -10.49 -1.45
N LEU A 80 0.69 -9.33 -2.11
CA LEU A 80 -0.06 -9.03 -3.34
C LEU A 80 0.42 -9.88 -4.52
N VAL A 81 1.74 -10.05 -4.67
CA VAL A 81 2.33 -10.95 -5.69
C VAL A 81 1.88 -12.39 -5.47
N MET A 82 1.86 -12.85 -4.20
CA MET A 82 1.35 -14.17 -3.80
C MET A 82 -0.19 -14.28 -3.85
N ARG A 83 -0.90 -13.21 -4.23
CA ARG A 83 -2.37 -13.12 -4.25
C ARG A 83 -3.04 -13.55 -2.94
N ARG A 84 -2.42 -13.29 -1.79
CA ARG A 84 -3.03 -13.55 -0.49
C ARG A 84 -4.15 -12.56 -0.23
N ARG A 85 -5.33 -13.05 0.16
CA ARG A 85 -6.51 -12.21 0.41
C ARG A 85 -6.28 -11.12 1.47
N SER A 86 -5.54 -11.45 2.52
CA SER A 86 -5.20 -10.50 3.59
C SER A 86 -4.21 -9.42 3.13
N ALA A 87 -3.47 -9.63 2.04
CA ALA A 87 -2.48 -8.68 1.57
C ALA A 87 -3.10 -7.40 1.02
N TRP A 88 -4.29 -7.48 0.41
CA TRP A 88 -5.00 -6.29 -0.06
C TRP A 88 -5.43 -5.40 1.11
N SER A 89 -6.06 -5.97 2.14
CA SER A 89 -6.45 -5.21 3.34
C SER A 89 -5.24 -4.64 4.07
N LEU A 90 -4.17 -5.42 4.20
CA LEU A 90 -2.91 -4.97 4.82
C LEU A 90 -2.29 -3.80 4.02
N ALA A 91 -2.23 -3.90 2.70
CA ALA A 91 -1.72 -2.83 1.84
C ALA A 91 -2.54 -1.54 1.97
N MET A 92 -3.87 -1.64 2.04
CA MET A 92 -4.74 -0.48 2.28
C MET A 92 -4.48 0.17 3.64
N VAL A 93 -4.30 -0.63 4.70
CA VAL A 93 -3.96 -0.11 6.04
C VAL A 93 -2.59 0.57 6.05
N ILE A 94 -1.58 -0.04 5.42
CA ILE A 94 -0.23 0.54 5.30
C ILE A 94 -0.29 1.87 4.55
N GLN A 95 -1.04 1.94 3.45
CA GLN A 95 -1.19 3.18 2.68
C GLN A 95 -1.90 4.28 3.48
N ALA A 96 -2.95 3.93 4.22
CA ALA A 96 -3.62 4.87 5.11
C ALA A 96 -2.65 5.40 6.20
N ALA A 97 -1.83 4.52 6.79
CA ALA A 97 -0.84 4.90 7.79
C ALA A 97 0.26 5.80 7.20
N ILE A 98 0.82 5.44 6.04
CA ILE A 98 1.82 6.26 5.32
C ILE A 98 1.26 7.66 5.06
N GLN A 99 0.01 7.76 4.59
CA GLN A 99 -0.62 9.05 4.35
C GLN A 99 -0.89 9.84 5.64
N GLY A 100 -1.36 9.17 6.69
CA GLY A 100 -1.56 9.80 7.99
C GLY A 100 -0.27 10.39 8.56
N VAL A 101 0.83 9.64 8.48
CA VAL A 101 2.15 10.13 8.90
C VAL A 101 2.63 11.26 8.00
N ALA A 102 2.48 11.15 6.68
CA ALA A 102 2.87 12.22 5.76
C ALA A 102 2.10 13.53 6.03
N LEU A 103 0.79 13.44 6.31
CA LEU A 103 -0.04 14.59 6.69
C LEU A 103 0.37 15.17 8.05
N TYR A 104 0.74 14.33 9.01
CA TYR A 104 1.28 14.77 10.29
C TYR A 104 2.56 15.59 10.10
N PHE A 105 3.50 15.15 9.26
CA PHE A 105 4.70 15.95 8.95
C PHE A 105 4.34 17.25 8.25
N TYR A 106 3.43 17.21 7.28
CA TYR A 106 3.02 18.39 6.51
C TYR A 106 2.39 19.48 7.38
N PHE A 107 1.42 19.12 8.23
CA PHE A 107 0.69 20.08 9.06
C PHE A 107 1.31 20.32 10.43
N GLY A 108 1.88 19.28 11.04
CA GLY A 108 2.41 19.32 12.40
C GLY A 108 3.88 19.74 12.50
N LEU A 109 4.67 19.52 11.44
CA LEU A 109 6.11 19.82 11.42
C LEU A 109 6.52 20.55 10.12
N PRO A 110 5.91 21.71 9.79
CA PRO A 110 6.14 22.39 8.51
C PRO A 110 7.59 22.87 8.32
N ALA A 111 8.33 23.08 9.42
CA ALA A 111 9.74 23.47 9.38
C ALA A 111 10.70 22.29 9.16
N ALA A 112 10.23 21.05 9.25
CA ALA A 112 11.07 19.86 9.09
C ALA A 112 11.73 19.83 7.70
N ALA A 113 12.97 19.37 7.64
CA ALA A 113 13.76 19.33 6.42
C ALA A 113 13.05 18.55 5.28
N VAL A 114 12.35 17.48 5.63
CA VAL A 114 11.58 16.65 4.68
C VAL A 114 10.40 17.39 4.03
N VAL A 115 9.81 18.37 4.73
CA VAL A 115 8.74 19.21 4.17
C VAL A 115 9.36 20.29 3.28
N ARG A 116 10.42 20.96 3.75
CA ARG A 116 11.10 22.03 2.98
C ARG A 116 11.70 21.54 1.67
N THR A 117 12.20 20.30 1.64
CA THR A 117 12.74 19.67 0.42
C THR A 117 11.65 19.15 -0.52
N GLY A 118 10.38 19.19 -0.11
CA GLY A 118 9.24 18.72 -0.90
C GLY A 118 9.08 17.20 -0.97
N LEU A 119 9.92 16.43 -0.24
CA LEU A 119 9.87 14.96 -0.24
C LEU A 119 8.50 14.43 0.22
N ILE A 120 7.88 15.10 1.19
CA ILE A 120 6.55 14.72 1.70
C ILE A 120 5.50 14.70 0.58
N TYR A 121 5.53 15.65 -0.36
CA TYR A 121 4.56 15.67 -1.47
C TYR A 121 4.75 14.47 -2.40
N GLY A 122 5.99 14.02 -2.62
CA GLY A 122 6.27 12.80 -3.39
C GLY A 122 5.74 11.53 -2.70
N ILE A 123 5.88 11.46 -1.37
CA ILE A 123 5.32 10.37 -0.57
C ILE A 123 3.78 10.36 -0.66
N MET A 124 3.15 11.53 -0.54
CA MET A 124 1.70 11.66 -0.66
C MET A 124 1.21 11.29 -2.06
N ALA A 125 1.83 11.82 -3.11
CA ALA A 125 1.43 11.56 -4.48
C ALA A 125 1.57 10.07 -4.85
N SER A 126 2.71 9.45 -4.50
CA SER A 126 2.91 8.02 -4.72
C SER A 126 1.91 7.16 -3.94
N GLY A 127 1.60 7.52 -2.70
CA GLY A 127 0.58 6.83 -1.91
C GLY A 127 -0.82 6.89 -2.53
N ILE A 128 -1.22 8.07 -3.05
CA ILE A 128 -2.50 8.21 -3.79
C ILE A 128 -2.52 7.27 -5.00
N LEU A 129 -1.44 7.23 -5.79
CA LEU A 129 -1.35 6.34 -6.95
C LEU A 129 -1.50 4.86 -6.54
N VAL A 130 -0.83 4.42 -5.47
CA VAL A 130 -0.95 3.05 -4.97
C VAL A 130 -2.40 2.75 -4.56
N VAL A 131 -3.05 3.64 -3.82
CA VAL A 131 -4.45 3.47 -3.39
C VAL A 131 -5.38 3.41 -4.60
N LEU A 132 -5.20 4.26 -5.62
CA LEU A 132 -6.02 4.22 -6.83
C LEU A 132 -5.89 2.87 -7.55
N TYR A 133 -4.66 2.35 -7.70
CA TYR A 133 -4.45 1.03 -8.30
C TYR A 133 -5.03 -0.11 -7.46
N LEU A 134 -4.88 -0.05 -6.13
CA LEU A 134 -5.47 -1.04 -5.22
C LEU A 134 -7.01 -1.05 -5.27
N ASN A 135 -7.63 0.09 -5.59
CA ASN A 135 -9.09 0.22 -5.70
C ASN A 135 -9.65 -0.02 -7.10
N SER A 136 -8.79 -0.26 -8.09
CA SER A 136 -9.21 -0.64 -9.45
C SER A 136 -10.10 -1.88 -9.43
N ALA A 137 -11.08 -1.92 -10.34
CA ALA A 137 -12.08 -3.00 -10.38
C ALA A 137 -11.42 -4.39 -10.49
N GLU A 138 -10.37 -4.50 -11.29
CA GLU A 138 -9.62 -5.75 -11.50
C GLU A 138 -8.94 -6.25 -10.21
N VAL A 139 -8.33 -5.35 -9.43
CA VAL A 139 -7.71 -5.73 -8.14
C VAL A 139 -8.79 -6.14 -7.14
N ARG A 140 -9.87 -5.36 -7.02
CA ARG A 140 -10.96 -5.72 -6.10
C ARG A 140 -11.61 -7.06 -6.44
N LEU A 141 -11.79 -7.36 -7.73
CA LEU A 141 -12.36 -8.62 -8.18
C LEU A 141 -11.41 -9.79 -7.93
N ALA A 142 -10.10 -9.61 -8.11
CA ALA A 142 -9.09 -10.63 -7.83
C ALA A 142 -9.05 -11.06 -6.35
N PHE A 143 -9.43 -10.15 -5.44
CA PHE A 143 -9.42 -10.40 -3.99
C PHE A 143 -10.82 -10.59 -3.36
N ARG A 144 -11.91 -10.34 -4.10
CA ARG A 144 -13.27 -10.63 -3.64
C ARG A 144 -13.48 -12.15 -3.54
N ARG A 145 -14.10 -12.60 -2.44
CA ARG A 145 -14.72 -13.93 -2.42
C ARG A 145 -15.84 -13.92 -3.46
N THR A 146 -15.69 -14.65 -4.56
CA THR A 146 -16.84 -15.23 -5.24
C THR A 146 -17.55 -16.08 -4.19
N ARG A 147 -18.62 -15.55 -3.59
CA ARG A 147 -19.62 -16.41 -2.97
C ARG A 147 -20.17 -17.20 -4.15
N HIS A 148 -19.83 -18.48 -4.24
CA HIS A 148 -20.59 -19.38 -5.08
C HIS A 148 -22.05 -19.21 -4.64
N PRO A 149 -22.99 -18.88 -5.55
CA PRO A 149 -24.39 -19.14 -5.28
C PRO A 149 -24.45 -20.61 -4.86
N PHE A 150 -24.84 -20.87 -3.62
CA PHE A 150 -25.18 -22.22 -3.22
C PHE A 150 -26.25 -22.66 -4.23
N PRO A 151 -26.02 -23.71 -5.04
CA PRO A 151 -27.06 -24.19 -5.94
C PRO A 151 -28.27 -24.43 -5.05
N GLY A 152 -29.38 -23.76 -5.37
CA GLY A 152 -30.61 -23.86 -4.60
C GLY A 152 -30.87 -25.33 -4.31
N ASN A 153 -31.13 -25.64 -3.04
CA ASN A 153 -31.48 -26.99 -2.65
C ASN A 153 -32.75 -27.36 -3.45
N PRO A 154 -32.68 -28.27 -4.44
CA PRO A 154 -33.85 -28.64 -5.25
C PRO A 154 -34.96 -29.24 -4.37
N ASP A 155 -34.62 -29.71 -3.17
CA ASP A 155 -35.58 -30.28 -2.22
C ASP A 155 -36.56 -29.24 -1.65
N ARG A 156 -36.29 -27.93 -1.78
CA ARG A 156 -37.22 -26.87 -1.36
C ARG A 156 -38.30 -26.56 -2.39
N GLU A 157 -38.06 -26.79 -3.67
CA GLU A 157 -39.07 -26.56 -4.72
C GLU A 157 -40.11 -27.69 -4.73
N ALA A 158 -39.70 -28.93 -4.42
CA ALA A 158 -40.61 -30.08 -4.35
C ALA A 158 -41.59 -30.03 -3.16
N SER A 159 -41.23 -29.36 -2.05
CA SER A 159 -42.15 -29.20 -0.90
C SER A 159 -43.22 -28.14 -1.12
N ASP A 160 -42.93 -27.14 -1.94
CA ASP A 160 -43.85 -26.04 -2.23
C ASP A 160 -44.84 -26.42 -3.34
N GLU A 161 -44.47 -27.33 -4.25
CA GLU A 161 -45.37 -27.85 -5.29
C GLU A 161 -46.39 -28.87 -4.76
N PHE A 162 -46.15 -29.50 -3.60
CA PHE A 162 -47.07 -30.47 -2.99
C PHE A 162 -48.14 -29.83 -2.09
N THR A 163 -48.12 -28.50 -1.91
CA THR A 163 -49.05 -27.77 -1.02
C THR A 163 -49.98 -26.80 -1.75
N ALA A 164 -50.06 -26.87 -3.08
CA ALA A 164 -51.04 -26.15 -3.91
C ALA A 164 -52.09 -27.10 -4.49
#